data_AF-A0AA37HIG5-F1
#
_entry.id   AF-A0AA37HIG5-F1
#
_cell.length_a   1.000
_cell.length_b   1.000
_cell.length_c   1.000
_cell.angle_alpha   90.00
_cell.angle_beta   90.00
_cell.angle_gamma   90.00
#
_symmetry.space_group_name_H-M   'P 1'
#
loop_
_entity.id
_entity.type
_entity.pdbx_description
1 polymer ?
#
loop_
_entity_poly.entity_id
_entity_poly.type
_entity_poly.pdbx_seq_one_letter_code
_entity_poly.pdbx_strand_id
1 'polypeptide(L)'
;MANERPKLTSLSDRLSRKVQGAEPAAPTEAAEAAPDGAKAKGSDGRVQIIVRMTTAERKALRQIALDNDTTAQALAEEAIRDVLRRYGRT
;
A
#
# COMPACT_ATOMS: atom_id res chain seq x y z
N MET A 1 37.98 -26.26 -10.51
CA MET A 1 36.66 -26.44 -9.87
C MET A 1 35.70 -25.46 -10.53
N ALA A 2 34.88 -25.91 -11.49
CA ALA A 2 33.98 -25.05 -12.25
C ALA A 2 32.75 -24.70 -11.41
N ASN A 3 32.49 -23.41 -11.19
CA ASN A 3 31.36 -22.91 -10.41
C ASN A 3 30.18 -22.72 -11.38
N GLU A 4 29.29 -23.71 -11.48
CA GLU A 4 28.11 -23.64 -12.35
C GLU A 4 27.11 -22.60 -11.82
N ARG A 5 26.73 -21.63 -12.66
CA ARG A 5 25.76 -20.60 -12.33
C ARG A 5 24.36 -21.22 -12.17
N PRO A 6 23.57 -20.84 -11.15
CA PRO A 6 22.25 -21.42 -10.92
C PRO A 6 21.31 -21.13 -12.11
N LYS A 7 20.80 -22.20 -12.73
CA LYS A 7 19.82 -22.10 -13.82
C LYS A 7 18.51 -21.52 -13.27
N LEU A 8 18.05 -20.43 -13.86
CA LEU A 8 16.75 -19.83 -13.57
C LEU A 8 15.66 -20.84 -13.93
N THR A 9 14.97 -21.37 -12.93
CA THR A 9 13.82 -22.25 -13.14
C THR A 9 12.64 -21.47 -13.70
N SER A 10 11.98 -22.04 -14.71
CA SER A 10 10.87 -21.41 -15.41
C SER A 10 9.73 -21.06 -14.45
N LEU A 11 9.08 -19.91 -14.68
CA LEU A 11 7.90 -19.51 -13.93
C LEU A 11 6.77 -20.56 -14.03
N SER A 12 6.69 -21.28 -15.14
CA SER A 12 5.74 -22.37 -15.34
C SER A 12 5.91 -23.48 -14.30
N ASP A 13 7.14 -23.87 -13.96
CA ASP A 13 7.40 -24.87 -12.91
C ASP A 13 6.96 -24.39 -11.52
N ARG A 14 7.14 -23.10 -11.25
CA ARG A 14 6.72 -22.50 -9.98
C ARG A 14 5.21 -22.45 -9.83
N LEU A 15 4.49 -22.13 -10.91
CA LEU A 15 3.02 -22.13 -10.89
C LEU A 15 2.46 -23.54 -10.75
N SER A 16 2.99 -24.53 -11.48
CA SER A 16 2.53 -25.92 -11.39
C SER A 16 2.68 -26.50 -9.98
N ARG A 17 3.79 -26.18 -9.29
CA ARG A 17 3.99 -26.61 -7.90
C ARG A 17 3.00 -25.95 -6.93
N LYS A 18 2.56 -24.72 -7.20
CA LYS A 18 1.61 -24.01 -6.34
C LYS A 18 0.18 -24.56 -6.47
N VAL A 19 -0.18 -25.11 -7.64
CA VAL A 19 -1.52 -25.66 -7.87
C VAL A 19 -1.72 -27.03 -7.22
N GLN A 20 -0.65 -27.84 -7.08
CA GLN A 20 -0.76 -29.18 -6.48
C GLN A 20 -0.89 -29.21 -4.94
N GLY A 21 -0.76 -28.07 -4.26
CA GLY A 21 -0.82 -28.00 -2.79
C GLY A 21 -2.16 -27.51 -2.19
N ALA A 22 -3.20 -27.33 -3.00
CA ALA A 22 -4.48 -26.79 -2.54
C ALA A 22 -5.56 -27.89 -2.46
N GLU A 23 -5.61 -28.58 -1.32
CA GLU A 23 -6.80 -29.31 -0.87
C GLU A 23 -7.81 -28.29 -0.29
N PRO A 24 -9.11 -28.35 -0.59
CA PRO A 24 -10.03 -27.23 -0.37
C PRO A 24 -10.66 -27.29 1.03
N ALA A 25 -10.44 -26.27 1.85
CA ALA A 25 -11.26 -25.97 3.02
C ALA A 25 -11.81 -24.55 2.89
N ALA A 26 -13.14 -24.44 2.86
CA ALA A 26 -13.90 -23.22 3.10
C ALA A 26 -14.69 -23.39 4.41
N PRO A 27 -15.28 -22.35 5.01
CA PRO A 27 -14.87 -20.94 5.13
C PRO A 27 -14.71 -20.57 6.63
N THR A 28 -13.94 -19.53 6.98
CA THR A 28 -14.00 -18.97 8.34
C THR A 28 -13.88 -17.46 8.29
N GLU A 29 -14.93 -16.81 8.78
CA GLU A 29 -14.98 -15.40 9.14
C GLU A 29 -13.87 -15.05 10.16
N ALA A 30 -13.60 -13.75 10.24
CA ALA A 30 -12.73 -13.08 11.22
C ALA A 30 -11.22 -13.23 11.03
N ALA A 31 -10.64 -12.22 10.38
CA ALA A 31 -9.40 -11.63 10.87
C ALA A 31 -9.47 -10.11 10.61
N GLU A 32 -9.89 -9.40 11.65
CA GLU A 32 -9.69 -7.97 11.81
C GLU A 32 -8.28 -7.61 11.37
N ALA A 33 -8.16 -6.68 10.41
CA ALA A 33 -6.91 -6.00 10.16
C ALA A 33 -6.66 -5.06 11.36
N ALA A 34 -6.09 -5.63 12.42
CA ALA A 34 -5.51 -4.87 13.52
C ALA A 34 -4.50 -3.86 12.93
N PRO A 35 -4.53 -2.58 13.33
CA PRO A 35 -3.49 -1.63 12.94
C PRO A 35 -2.21 -2.05 13.67
N ASP A 36 -1.32 -2.68 12.92
CA ASP A 36 -0.01 -3.09 13.39
C ASP A 36 0.79 -1.86 13.83
N GLY A 37 1.09 -1.80 15.14
CA GLY A 37 2.28 -1.16 15.67
C GLY A 37 2.27 0.37 15.69
N ALA A 38 1.75 0.93 16.78
CA ALA A 38 2.24 2.19 17.31
C ALA A 38 3.76 2.11 17.60
N LYS A 39 4.60 2.40 16.60
CA LYS A 39 5.98 2.83 16.87
C LYS A 39 5.91 4.31 17.24
N ALA A 40 5.86 4.57 18.54
CA ALA A 40 6.18 5.88 19.10
C ALA A 40 7.63 6.22 18.73
N LYS A 41 7.82 6.81 17.55
CA LYS A 41 9.05 7.46 17.13
C LYS A 41 8.91 8.90 17.61
N GLY A 42 9.90 9.36 18.39
CA GLY A 42 9.90 10.61 19.16
C GLY A 42 9.23 11.77 18.45
N SER A 43 8.60 12.66 19.23
CA SER A 43 7.67 13.72 18.82
C SER A 43 8.20 14.63 17.70
N ASP A 44 8.27 14.09 16.50
CA ASP A 44 8.21 14.84 15.25
C ASP A 44 6.82 15.49 15.29
N GLY A 45 6.71 16.80 15.10
CA GLY A 45 5.43 17.54 15.19
C GLY A 45 4.41 17.17 14.09
N ARG A 46 4.53 15.96 13.53
CA ARG A 46 3.73 15.40 12.46
C ARG A 46 2.52 14.71 13.05
N VAL A 47 1.35 15.13 12.58
CA VAL A 47 0.08 14.49 12.90
C VAL A 47 -0.23 13.47 11.80
N GLN A 48 -0.54 12.24 12.18
CA GLN A 48 -0.97 11.21 11.23
C GLN A 48 -2.48 11.33 11.00
N ILE A 49 -2.89 11.39 9.73
CA ILE A 49 -4.31 11.43 9.34
C ILE A 49 -4.65 10.13 8.61
N ILE A 50 -5.64 9.40 9.13
CA ILE A 50 -6.15 8.18 8.52
C ILE A 50 -7.43 8.51 7.75
N VAL A 51 -7.43 8.25 6.43
CA VAL A 51 -8.56 8.54 5.55
C VAL A 51 -9.20 7.24 5.05
N ARG A 52 -10.52 7.15 5.17
CA ARG A 52 -11.30 6.06 4.56
C ARG A 52 -11.64 6.44 3.12
N MET A 53 -11.27 5.58 2.18
CA MET A 53 -11.56 5.74 0.76
C MET A 53 -11.71 4.36 0.12
N THR A 54 -12.45 4.30 -0.97
CA THR A 54 -12.60 3.10 -1.81
C THR A 54 -11.29 2.76 -2.52
N THR A 55 -11.20 1.55 -3.05
CA THR A 55 -10.04 1.11 -3.84
C THR A 55 -9.88 1.89 -5.14
N ALA A 56 -11.00 2.27 -5.77
CA ALA A 56 -11.02 3.07 -6.98
C ALA A 56 -10.44 4.47 -6.75
N GLU A 57 -10.88 5.16 -5.70
CA GLU A 57 -10.37 6.49 -5.32
C GLU A 57 -8.88 6.45 -4.98
N ARG A 58 -8.45 5.42 -4.24
CA ARG A 58 -7.03 5.24 -3.93
C ARG A 58 -6.18 5.05 -5.18
N LYS A 59 -6.68 4.29 -6.16
CA LYS A 59 -5.98 4.06 -7.43
C LYS A 59 -5.90 5.35 -8.25
N ALA A 60 -6.99 6.11 -8.33
CA ALA A 60 -7.03 7.40 -9.00
C ALA A 60 -6.03 8.39 -8.37
N LEU A 61 -6.01 8.51 -7.04
CA LEU A 61 -5.07 9.37 -6.32
C LEU A 61 -3.61 9.02 -6.61
N ARG A 62 -3.29 7.71 -6.65
CA ARG A 62 -1.94 7.23 -6.99
C ARG A 62 -1.57 7.55 -8.42
N GLN A 63 -2.51 7.40 -9.36
CA GLN A 63 -2.25 7.73 -10.76
C GLN A 63 -1.91 9.22 -10.91
N ILE A 64 -2.70 10.10 -10.31
CA ILE A 64 -2.43 11.55 -10.33
C ILE A 64 -1.05 11.86 -9.73
N ALA A 65 -0.69 11.20 -8.63
CA ALA A 65 0.63 11.39 -8.02
C ALA A 65 1.77 10.98 -8.96
N LEU A 66 1.63 9.86 -9.68
CA LEU A 66 2.60 9.42 -10.68
C LEU A 66 2.69 10.39 -11.86
N ASP A 67 1.55 10.88 -12.36
CA ASP A 67 1.50 11.79 -13.50
C ASP A 67 2.17 13.15 -13.20
N ASN A 68 2.26 13.54 -11.92
CA ASN A 68 2.88 14.79 -11.46
C ASN A 68 4.25 14.58 -10.79
N ASP A 69 4.86 13.40 -10.93
CA ASP A 69 6.14 13.04 -10.31
C ASP A 69 6.21 13.36 -8.79
N THR A 70 5.10 13.15 -8.09
CA THR A 70 4.94 13.48 -6.67
C THR A 70 4.43 12.28 -5.86
N THR A 71 4.28 12.48 -4.55
CA THR A 71 3.70 11.46 -3.66
C THR A 71 2.25 11.77 -3.36
N ALA A 72 1.43 10.73 -3.18
CA ALA A 72 0.04 10.89 -2.77
C ALA A 72 -0.10 11.67 -1.44
N GLN A 73 0.90 11.57 -0.54
CA GLN A 73 0.95 12.34 0.70
C GLN A 73 1.15 13.84 0.41
N ALA A 74 2.15 14.19 -0.40
CA ALA A 74 2.42 15.60 -0.74
C ALA A 74 1.20 16.24 -1.42
N LEU A 75 0.55 15.51 -2.33
CA LEU A 75 -0.67 15.96 -2.99
C LEU A 75 -1.82 16.18 -2.00
N ALA A 76 -2.02 15.24 -1.06
CA ALA A 76 -3.04 15.39 -0.03
C ALA A 76 -2.77 16.58 0.90
N GLU A 77 -1.52 16.79 1.32
CA GLU A 77 -1.13 17.94 2.15
C GLU A 77 -1.35 19.27 1.43
N GLU A 78 -0.99 19.36 0.15
CA GLU A 78 -1.22 20.56 -0.66
C GLU A 78 -2.71 20.85 -0.81
N ALA A 79 -3.52 19.83 -1.13
CA ALA A 79 -4.97 19.97 -1.25
C ALA A 79 -5.61 20.44 0.08
N ILE A 80 -5.18 19.88 1.21
CA ILE A 80 -5.65 20.32 2.54
C ILE A 80 -5.28 21.79 2.78
N ARG A 81 -4.02 22.19 2.50
CA ARG A 81 -3.60 23.59 2.65
C ARG A 81 -4.40 24.53 1.75
N ASP A 82 -4.71 24.12 0.53
CA ASP A 82 -5.51 24.92 -0.40
C ASP A 82 -6.95 25.10 0.11
N VAL A 83 -7.59 24.03 0.57
CA VAL A 83 -8.92 24.09 1.20
C VAL A 83 -8.90 25.02 2.43
N LEU A 84 -7.91 24.87 3.32
CA LEU A 84 -7.77 25.73 4.49
C LEU A 84 -7.51 27.20 4.13
N ARG A 85 -6.76 27.49 3.06
CA ARG A 85 -6.58 28.87 2.58
C ARG A 85 -7.87 29.48 2.05
N ARG A 86 -8.68 28.68 1.33
CA ARG A 86 -9.95 29.14 0.74
C ARG A 86 -11.06 29.32 1.76
N TYR A 87 -11.14 28.43 2.76
CA TYR A 87 -12.28 28.35 3.68
C TYR A 87 -11.93 28.51 5.16
N GLY A 88 -10.65 28.52 5.53
CA GLY A 88 -10.18 28.58 6.91
C GLY A 88 -10.22 29.97 7.55
N ARG A 89 -11.12 30.86 7.09
CA ARG A 89 -11.44 32.07 7.85
C ARG A 89 -12.28 31.68 9.07
N THR A 90 -11.59 31.52 10.20
CA THR A 90 -12.16 31.47 11.55
C THR A 90 -11.27 32.30 12.46
#